data_AF-A0A428US88-F1
#
_entry.id   AF-A0A428US88-F1
#
_cell.length_a   1.000
_cell.length_b   1.000
_cell.length_c   1.000
_cell.angle_alpha   90.00
_cell.angle_beta   90.00
_cell.angle_gamma   90.00
#
_symmetry.space_group_name_H-M   'P 1'
#
loop_
_entity.id
_entity.type
_entity.pdbx_description
1 polymer ?
#
loop_
_entity_poly.entity_id
_entity_poly.type
_entity_poly.pdbx_seq_one_letter_code
_entity_poly.pdbx_strand_id
1 'polypeptide(L)'
;MIVTKWLLATTLTYVALAEPRCKNHPLDANWPSIDDWSTLNRSTNGALIKTNPIASSCFNNDSTVSCDHVQENWFYSDFHSSLPESIGYPYWANRSCVPPNDYAYNEPLGCQVGGLPAYIINATTTEQVAVVTKWASQRNIRIVVKGTGHDLNGRSSGAFSLSIWTYHLRNIEFDTHWTHPSSDKTENAVILGSGNTWGEVLKAAAKTGRTVISGQDGTVGLGGFIGGGGHGPLSSHHGLSADHVLQATVVTTEGEILVANDAQNQDLLWAIRGGGPGLYGIVVEYVLQTVPLPENVVMGTLSMSTIQNQTSAATQDSWTAFAAFVSSIPDLMDTRVTGYGFGVTQENMGIELTMTLWAYNTTSAAFKPLLESVR
;
A
#
# COMPACT_ATOMS: atom_id res chain seq x y z
N MET A 1 -40.18 -18.56 72.11
CA MET A 1 -40.16 -17.91 70.78
C MET A 1 -38.86 -18.26 70.10
N ILE A 2 -38.89 -19.19 69.15
CA ILE A 2 -37.72 -19.56 68.34
C ILE A 2 -37.73 -18.62 67.12
N VAL A 3 -36.75 -17.74 67.03
CA VAL A 3 -36.60 -16.81 65.90
C VAL A 3 -35.77 -17.50 64.83
N THR A 4 -36.44 -18.02 63.81
CA THR A 4 -35.82 -18.61 62.63
C THR A 4 -35.25 -17.50 61.75
N LYS A 5 -33.92 -17.37 61.71
CA LYS A 5 -33.23 -16.46 60.78
C LYS A 5 -33.16 -17.13 59.40
N TRP A 6 -33.84 -16.54 58.42
CA TRP A 6 -33.68 -16.90 57.01
C TRP A 6 -32.47 -16.14 56.45
N LEU A 7 -31.45 -16.88 56.01
CA LEU A 7 -30.36 -16.35 55.20
C LEU A 7 -30.85 -16.29 53.74
N LEU A 8 -31.05 -15.08 53.21
CA LEU A 8 -31.16 -14.87 51.77
C LEU A 8 -29.77 -15.00 51.15
N ALA A 9 -29.55 -16.05 50.36
CA ALA A 9 -28.39 -16.17 49.51
C ALA A 9 -28.68 -15.48 48.17
N THR A 10 -28.07 -14.31 47.96
CA THR A 10 -28.08 -13.62 46.66
C THR A 10 -27.08 -14.30 45.73
N THR A 11 -27.56 -15.12 44.80
CA THR A 11 -26.74 -15.65 43.71
C THR A 11 -26.50 -14.55 42.69
N LEU A 12 -25.33 -13.91 42.72
CA LEU A 12 -24.84 -13.13 41.57
C LEU A 12 -24.43 -14.11 40.47
N THR A 13 -25.27 -14.27 39.45
CA THR A 13 -24.88 -14.88 38.19
C THR A 13 -23.97 -13.90 37.45
N TYR A 14 -22.66 -14.11 37.53
CA TYR A 14 -21.72 -13.51 36.57
C TYR A 14 -21.95 -14.18 35.22
N VAL A 15 -22.56 -13.47 34.28
CA VAL A 15 -22.49 -13.86 32.87
C VAL A 15 -21.08 -13.51 32.41
N ALA A 16 -20.17 -14.48 32.48
CA ALA A 16 -18.90 -14.40 31.77
C ALA A 16 -19.23 -14.49 30.27
N LEU A 17 -19.51 -13.35 29.63
CA LEU A 17 -19.55 -13.28 28.18
C LEU A 17 -18.14 -13.57 27.69
N ALA A 18 -17.94 -14.73 27.07
CA ALA A 18 -16.69 -15.02 26.40
C ALA A 18 -16.44 -13.93 25.37
N GLU A 19 -15.27 -13.29 25.41
CA GLU A 19 -14.90 -12.33 24.38
C GLU A 19 -14.97 -13.03 23.01
N PRO A 20 -15.58 -12.38 22.01
CA PRO A 20 -15.70 -12.97 20.69
C PRO A 20 -14.31 -13.26 20.13
N ARG A 21 -14.00 -14.54 19.94
CA ARG A 21 -12.72 -14.98 19.38
C ARG A 21 -12.59 -14.69 17.88
N CYS A 22 -13.72 -14.45 17.20
CA CYS A 22 -13.80 -14.19 15.77
C CYS A 22 -14.40 -12.80 15.50
N LYS A 23 -14.10 -12.21 14.34
CA LYS A 23 -14.80 -11.04 13.82
C LYS A 23 -16.21 -11.42 13.38
N ASN A 24 -17.15 -10.48 13.48
CA ASN A 24 -18.53 -10.70 13.07
C ASN A 24 -18.62 -11.01 11.57
N HIS A 25 -19.48 -11.97 11.24
CA HIS A 25 -19.75 -12.48 9.91
C HIS A 25 -21.20 -12.17 9.50
N PRO A 26 -21.53 -11.99 8.20
CA PRO A 26 -22.90 -11.73 7.74
C PRO A 26 -23.97 -12.75 8.11
N LEU A 27 -23.57 -13.95 8.55
CA LEU A 27 -24.47 -15.00 9.04
C LEU A 27 -24.65 -14.98 10.56
N ASP A 28 -23.87 -14.15 11.28
CA ASP A 28 -23.98 -14.03 12.72
C ASP A 28 -25.19 -13.16 13.09
N ALA A 29 -25.85 -13.50 14.19
CA ALA A 29 -27.03 -12.77 14.68
C ALA A 29 -26.74 -11.30 15.05
N ASN A 30 -25.48 -10.98 15.33
CA ASN A 30 -25.02 -9.63 15.67
C ASN A 30 -24.38 -8.90 14.47
N TRP A 31 -24.51 -9.42 13.24
CA TRP A 31 -24.18 -8.67 12.05
C TRP A 31 -25.06 -7.41 11.95
N PRO A 32 -24.50 -6.23 11.59
CA PRO A 32 -25.28 -5.00 11.56
C PRO A 32 -26.46 -5.11 10.59
N SER A 33 -27.63 -4.67 11.06
CA SER A 33 -28.86 -4.65 10.28
C SER A 33 -28.78 -3.65 9.12
N ILE A 34 -29.74 -3.72 8.19
CA ILE A 34 -29.85 -2.72 7.11
C ILE A 34 -30.00 -1.30 7.67
N ASP A 35 -30.70 -1.14 8.80
CA ASP A 35 -30.86 0.15 9.48
C ASP A 35 -29.56 0.63 10.14
N ASP A 36 -28.74 -0.27 10.68
CA ASP A 36 -27.41 0.06 11.19
C ASP A 36 -26.49 0.58 10.07
N TRP A 37 -26.44 -0.13 8.93
CA TRP A 37 -25.68 0.30 7.75
C TRP A 37 -26.20 1.63 7.20
N SER A 38 -27.52 1.81 7.14
CA SER A 38 -28.14 3.07 6.70
C SER A 38 -27.83 4.23 7.65
N THR A 39 -27.75 3.96 8.95
CA THR A 39 -27.36 4.96 9.96
C THR A 39 -25.90 5.36 9.80
N LEU A 40 -25.00 4.40 9.60
CA LEU A 40 -23.60 4.67 9.26
C LEU A 40 -23.47 5.50 7.98
N ASN A 41 -24.28 5.18 6.96
CA ASN A 41 -24.26 5.92 5.70
C ASN A 41 -24.66 7.39 5.92
N ARG A 42 -25.69 7.65 6.72
CA ARG A 42 -26.07 9.03 7.09
C ARG A 42 -24.99 9.74 7.90
N SER A 43 -24.36 9.07 8.88
CA SER A 43 -23.31 9.68 9.70
C SER A 43 -22.02 9.96 8.93
N THR A 44 -21.85 9.35 7.76
CA THR A 44 -20.68 9.56 6.87
C THR A 44 -21.05 10.37 5.62
N ASN A 45 -22.20 11.06 5.60
CA ASN A 45 -22.67 11.88 4.47
C ASN A 45 -22.79 11.11 3.15
N GLY A 46 -23.26 9.87 3.18
CA GLY A 46 -23.49 9.08 1.96
C GLY A 46 -22.27 8.30 1.46
N ALA A 47 -21.20 8.19 2.26
CA ALA A 47 -19.94 7.58 1.82
C ALA A 47 -19.96 6.03 1.77
N LEU A 48 -21.01 5.38 2.26
CA LEU A 48 -21.08 3.91 2.30
C LEU A 48 -21.46 3.34 0.94
N ILE A 49 -20.62 2.42 0.46
CA ILE A 49 -20.80 1.65 -0.76
C ILE A 49 -21.00 0.19 -0.36
N LYS A 50 -22.04 -0.44 -0.90
CA LYS A 50 -22.17 -1.91 -0.88
C LYS A 50 -21.35 -2.47 -2.03
N THR A 51 -20.47 -3.42 -1.75
CA THR A 51 -19.54 -3.94 -2.75
C THR A 51 -20.29 -4.59 -3.91
N ASN A 52 -19.98 -4.15 -5.12
CA ASN A 52 -20.34 -4.79 -6.38
C ASN A 52 -19.05 -4.92 -7.20
N PRO A 53 -18.47 -6.12 -7.36
CA PRO A 53 -17.21 -6.29 -8.10
C PRO A 53 -17.35 -5.76 -9.52
N ILE A 54 -16.41 -4.92 -9.98
CA ILE A 54 -16.50 -4.27 -11.29
C ILE A 54 -16.68 -5.27 -12.45
N ALA A 55 -16.07 -6.46 -12.33
CA ALA A 55 -16.16 -7.53 -13.33
C ALA A 55 -17.52 -8.25 -13.36
N SER A 56 -18.48 -7.89 -12.49
CA SER A 56 -19.86 -8.40 -12.56
C SER A 56 -20.56 -8.00 -13.87
N SER A 57 -20.09 -6.93 -14.51
CA SER A 57 -20.49 -6.51 -15.86
C SER A 57 -20.33 -7.61 -16.90
N CYS A 58 -19.36 -8.51 -16.73
CA CYS A 58 -19.07 -9.62 -17.64
C CYS A 58 -19.97 -10.84 -17.47
N PHE A 59 -20.87 -10.83 -16.48
CA PHE A 59 -21.77 -11.94 -16.21
C PHE A 59 -23.24 -11.53 -16.40
N ASN A 60 -23.66 -10.45 -15.74
CA ASN A 60 -25.08 -10.08 -15.66
C ASN A 60 -25.37 -8.63 -16.11
N ASN A 61 -24.35 -7.88 -16.57
CA ASN A 61 -24.45 -6.47 -16.96
C ASN A 61 -25.02 -5.53 -15.86
N ASP A 62 -24.86 -5.89 -14.58
CA ASP A 62 -25.35 -5.16 -13.41
C ASP A 62 -24.38 -4.06 -12.92
N SER A 63 -23.57 -3.52 -13.82
CA SER A 63 -22.53 -2.52 -13.52
C SER A 63 -22.69 -1.29 -14.41
N THR A 64 -22.20 -0.15 -13.94
CA THR A 64 -22.18 1.10 -14.72
C THR A 64 -21.13 1.11 -15.83
N VAL A 65 -20.28 0.07 -15.88
CA VAL A 65 -19.16 -0.07 -16.81
C VAL A 65 -19.34 -1.35 -17.64
N SER A 66 -19.06 -1.29 -18.94
CA SER A 66 -19.18 -2.46 -19.84
C SER A 66 -18.09 -3.51 -19.57
N CYS A 67 -18.37 -4.77 -19.87
CA CYS A 67 -17.37 -5.83 -19.77
C CYS A 67 -16.15 -5.56 -20.67
N ASP A 68 -16.35 -5.02 -21.87
CA ASP A 68 -15.25 -4.66 -22.78
C ASP A 68 -14.28 -3.67 -22.13
N HIS A 69 -14.79 -2.63 -21.48
CA HIS A 69 -13.95 -1.68 -20.75
C HIS A 69 -13.21 -2.33 -19.58
N VAL A 70 -13.87 -3.26 -18.86
CA VAL A 70 -13.21 -4.02 -17.80
C VAL A 70 -12.07 -4.87 -18.36
N GLN A 71 -12.29 -5.61 -19.44
CA GLN A 71 -11.28 -6.46 -20.07
C GLN A 71 -10.08 -5.64 -20.56
N GLU A 72 -10.33 -4.53 -21.24
CA GLU A 72 -9.29 -3.63 -21.76
C GLU A 72 -8.39 -3.08 -20.65
N ASN A 73 -8.96 -2.84 -19.45
CA ASN A 73 -8.27 -2.15 -18.37
C ASN A 73 -7.80 -3.08 -17.23
N TRP A 74 -8.20 -4.35 -17.24
CA TRP A 74 -8.02 -5.28 -16.12
C TRP A 74 -6.56 -5.46 -15.67
N PHE A 75 -5.59 -5.34 -16.57
CA PHE A 75 -4.18 -5.55 -16.23
C PHE A 75 -3.44 -4.26 -15.84
N TYR A 76 -4.16 -3.13 -15.72
CA TYR A 76 -3.58 -1.86 -15.30
C TYR A 76 -3.87 -1.56 -13.83
N SER A 77 -2.80 -1.31 -13.07
CA SER A 77 -2.89 -0.95 -11.66
C SER A 77 -3.72 0.32 -11.40
N ASP A 78 -3.65 1.30 -12.30
CA ASP A 78 -4.44 2.54 -12.19
C ASP A 78 -5.95 2.25 -12.20
N PHE A 79 -6.40 1.31 -13.03
CA PHE A 79 -7.80 0.90 -13.09
C PHE A 79 -8.26 0.36 -11.74
N HIS A 80 -7.55 -0.61 -11.18
CA HIS A 80 -7.85 -1.16 -9.85
C HIS A 80 -7.78 -0.13 -8.73
N SER A 81 -6.84 0.82 -8.82
CA SER A 81 -6.69 1.87 -7.81
C SER A 81 -7.91 2.77 -7.72
N SER A 82 -8.50 3.10 -8.87
CA SER A 82 -9.65 4.00 -9.01
C SER A 82 -11.00 3.39 -8.60
N LEU A 83 -11.02 2.09 -8.34
CA LEU A 83 -12.23 1.36 -7.98
C LEU A 83 -12.26 1.07 -6.47
N PRO A 84 -13.42 1.15 -5.81
CA PRO A 84 -13.51 1.07 -4.35
C PRO A 84 -13.20 -0.32 -3.79
N GLU A 85 -13.54 -1.38 -4.51
CA GLU A 85 -13.38 -2.77 -4.10
C GLU A 85 -12.16 -3.45 -4.73
N SER A 86 -11.80 -3.02 -5.95
CA SER A 86 -10.84 -3.75 -6.78
C SER A 86 -9.40 -3.70 -6.25
N ILE A 87 -8.66 -4.79 -6.51
CA ILE A 87 -7.25 -4.98 -6.13
C ILE A 87 -6.48 -5.57 -7.31
N GLY A 88 -5.18 -5.24 -7.43
CA GLY A 88 -4.36 -5.70 -8.56
C GLY A 88 -4.02 -7.20 -8.55
N TYR A 89 -4.27 -7.88 -7.43
CA TYR A 89 -3.97 -9.30 -7.24
C TYR A 89 -5.24 -10.07 -6.85
N PRO A 90 -6.12 -10.41 -7.82
CA PRO A 90 -7.42 -11.03 -7.56
C PRO A 90 -7.33 -12.40 -6.86
N TYR A 91 -6.15 -13.02 -6.82
CA TYR A 91 -5.88 -14.17 -5.96
C TYR A 91 -6.33 -13.94 -4.50
N TRP A 92 -6.07 -12.75 -3.94
CA TRP A 92 -6.46 -12.40 -2.57
C TRP A 92 -7.96 -12.11 -2.40
N ALA A 93 -8.66 -11.92 -3.52
CA ALA A 93 -10.12 -11.88 -3.58
C ALA A 93 -10.74 -13.27 -3.84
N ASN A 94 -9.96 -14.35 -3.77
CA ASN A 94 -10.35 -15.71 -4.16
C ASN A 94 -10.73 -15.85 -5.65
N ARG A 95 -10.33 -14.88 -6.49
CA ARG A 95 -10.66 -14.83 -7.93
C ARG A 95 -12.15 -15.03 -8.19
N SER A 96 -12.99 -14.59 -7.26
CA SER A 96 -14.42 -14.88 -7.24
C SER A 96 -15.22 -14.10 -8.28
N CYS A 97 -14.60 -13.08 -8.88
CA CYS A 97 -15.17 -12.31 -9.97
C CYS A 97 -14.03 -11.64 -10.76
N VAL A 98 -13.69 -12.23 -11.90
CA VAL A 98 -12.67 -11.75 -12.84
C VAL A 98 -13.27 -11.71 -14.24
N PRO A 99 -12.76 -10.89 -15.19
CA PRO A 99 -13.28 -10.82 -16.54
C PRO A 99 -12.78 -11.98 -17.44
N PRO A 100 -13.38 -12.20 -18.62
CA PRO A 100 -13.08 -13.34 -19.50
C PRO A 100 -11.63 -13.45 -19.99
N ASN A 101 -10.90 -12.35 -20.03
CA ASN A 101 -9.49 -12.33 -20.42
C ASN A 101 -8.52 -12.64 -19.26
N ASP A 102 -9.02 -12.82 -18.03
CA ASP A 102 -8.24 -13.34 -16.91
C ASP A 102 -8.23 -14.88 -16.94
N TYR A 103 -7.07 -15.50 -16.73
CA TYR A 103 -6.93 -16.96 -16.76
C TYR A 103 -7.73 -17.69 -15.69
N ALA A 104 -8.19 -16.99 -14.65
CA ALA A 104 -9.03 -17.54 -13.60
C ALA A 104 -10.54 -17.43 -13.88
N TYR A 105 -10.92 -16.89 -15.04
CA TYR A 105 -12.32 -16.76 -15.42
C TYR A 105 -13.04 -18.11 -15.45
N ASN A 106 -14.24 -18.14 -14.88
CA ASN A 106 -15.09 -19.32 -14.85
C ASN A 106 -16.57 -18.90 -14.88
N GLU A 107 -17.14 -18.88 -16.08
CA GLU A 107 -18.54 -18.49 -16.30
C GLU A 107 -19.54 -19.29 -15.45
N PRO A 108 -19.46 -20.63 -15.34
CA PRO A 108 -20.34 -21.41 -14.47
C PRO A 108 -20.32 -21.03 -12.98
N LEU A 109 -19.18 -20.56 -12.44
CA LEU A 109 -19.09 -20.13 -11.04
C LEU A 109 -19.73 -18.75 -10.80
N GLY A 110 -19.94 -17.98 -11.87
CA GLY A 110 -20.49 -16.63 -11.81
C GLY A 110 -19.55 -15.62 -11.16
N CYS A 111 -20.12 -14.47 -10.79
CA CYS A 111 -19.43 -13.41 -10.08
C CYS A 111 -19.92 -13.32 -8.63
N GLN A 112 -19.00 -13.41 -7.68
CA GLN A 112 -19.28 -13.27 -6.25
C GLN A 112 -18.29 -12.30 -5.60
N VAL A 113 -18.71 -11.64 -4.51
CA VAL A 113 -17.84 -10.74 -3.71
C VAL A 113 -16.61 -11.49 -3.17
N GLY A 114 -16.78 -12.74 -2.71
CA GLY A 114 -15.68 -13.60 -2.27
C GLY A 114 -14.77 -12.95 -1.24
N GLY A 115 -13.48 -12.82 -1.57
CA GLY A 115 -12.45 -12.26 -0.69
C GLY A 115 -12.44 -10.72 -0.61
N LEU A 116 -13.33 -10.04 -1.34
CA LEU A 116 -13.49 -8.58 -1.28
C LEU A 116 -14.28 -8.16 -0.02
N PRO A 117 -14.14 -6.89 0.42
CA PRO A 117 -14.95 -6.35 1.51
C PRO A 117 -16.46 -6.43 1.20
N ALA A 118 -17.31 -6.56 2.20
CA ALA A 118 -18.76 -6.56 2.02
C ALA A 118 -19.31 -5.13 1.82
N TYR A 119 -18.71 -4.17 2.52
CA TYR A 119 -19.01 -2.75 2.43
C TYR A 119 -17.71 -1.95 2.37
N ILE A 120 -17.77 -0.76 1.78
CA ILE A 120 -16.65 0.15 1.64
C ILE A 120 -17.09 1.55 2.06
N ILE A 121 -16.26 2.29 2.77
CA ILE A 121 -16.39 3.74 2.93
C ILE A 121 -15.49 4.42 1.90
N ASN A 122 -16.10 5.23 1.03
CA ASN A 122 -15.39 6.17 0.19
C ASN A 122 -15.00 7.41 1.03
N ALA A 123 -13.84 7.36 1.69
CA ALA A 123 -13.44 8.39 2.63
C ALA A 123 -12.89 9.62 1.90
N THR A 124 -13.49 10.78 2.18
CA THR A 124 -13.06 12.09 1.66
C THR A 124 -12.59 13.04 2.78
N THR A 125 -12.78 12.65 4.05
CA THR A 125 -12.41 13.44 5.23
C THR A 125 -11.83 12.54 6.33
N THR A 126 -11.00 13.11 7.20
CA THR A 126 -10.46 12.41 8.38
C THR A 126 -11.57 12.02 9.35
N GLU A 127 -12.61 12.85 9.49
CA GLU A 127 -13.73 12.63 10.39
C GLU A 127 -14.55 11.40 9.96
N GLN A 128 -14.76 11.19 8.66
CA GLN A 128 -15.41 9.97 8.18
C GLN A 128 -14.61 8.73 8.54
N VAL A 129 -13.27 8.76 8.41
CA VAL A 129 -12.38 7.66 8.80
C VAL A 129 -12.50 7.39 10.29
N ALA A 130 -12.49 8.43 11.14
CA ALA A 130 -12.68 8.31 12.59
C ALA A 130 -14.04 7.68 12.96
N VAL A 131 -15.13 8.21 12.39
CA VAL A 131 -16.50 7.73 12.65
C VAL A 131 -16.65 6.28 12.26
N VAL A 132 -16.23 5.89 11.05
CA VAL A 132 -16.41 4.51 10.57
C VAL A 132 -15.53 3.53 11.33
N THR A 133 -14.29 3.91 11.65
CA THR A 133 -13.35 3.05 12.36
C THR A 133 -13.89 2.70 13.74
N LYS A 134 -14.33 3.72 14.49
CA LYS A 134 -14.98 3.54 15.77
C LYS A 134 -16.25 2.67 15.66
N TRP A 135 -17.11 2.96 14.69
CA TRP A 135 -18.36 2.23 14.49
C TRP A 135 -18.13 0.74 14.21
N ALA A 136 -17.14 0.41 13.38
CA ALA A 136 -16.79 -0.95 13.03
C ALA A 136 -16.13 -1.70 14.19
N SER A 137 -15.20 -1.05 14.91
CA SER A 137 -14.55 -1.61 16.10
C SER A 137 -15.57 -1.97 17.18
N GLN A 138 -16.50 -1.05 17.49
CA GLN A 138 -17.56 -1.28 18.49
C GLN A 138 -18.50 -2.45 18.13
N ARG A 139 -18.61 -2.78 16.84
CA ARG A 139 -19.43 -3.87 16.32
C ARG A 139 -18.61 -5.11 15.97
N ASN A 140 -17.34 -5.15 16.37
CA ASN A 140 -16.45 -6.27 16.07
C ASN A 140 -16.39 -6.64 14.57
N ILE A 141 -16.56 -5.65 13.69
CA ILE A 141 -16.46 -5.82 12.24
C ILE A 141 -14.97 -5.81 11.86
N ARG A 142 -14.57 -6.69 10.93
CA ARG A 142 -13.22 -6.65 10.38
C ARG A 142 -13.03 -5.37 9.59
N ILE A 143 -12.05 -4.55 9.97
CA ILE A 143 -11.65 -3.37 9.20
C ILE A 143 -10.55 -3.77 8.22
N VAL A 144 -10.66 -3.30 6.99
CA VAL A 144 -9.61 -3.37 5.97
C VAL A 144 -9.35 -1.93 5.50
N VAL A 145 -8.11 -1.61 5.15
CA VAL A 145 -7.76 -0.29 4.62
C VAL A 145 -7.21 -0.46 3.21
N LYS A 146 -7.75 0.32 2.27
CA LYS A 146 -7.28 0.36 0.89
C LYS A 146 -6.89 1.77 0.49
N GLY A 147 -5.64 1.94 0.05
CA GLY A 147 -5.23 3.08 -0.77
C GLY A 147 -5.52 2.75 -2.24
N THR A 148 -4.56 2.06 -2.87
CA THR A 148 -4.61 1.73 -4.30
C THR A 148 -4.90 0.26 -4.62
N GLY A 149 -4.86 -0.66 -3.64
CA GLY A 149 -5.06 -2.09 -3.90
C GLY A 149 -3.86 -2.81 -4.54
N HIS A 150 -2.68 -2.18 -4.51
CA HIS A 150 -1.40 -2.71 -5.01
C HIS A 150 -0.80 -3.88 -4.21
N ASP A 151 -1.39 -4.20 -3.06
CA ASP A 151 -0.75 -5.09 -2.09
C ASP A 151 -0.56 -6.51 -2.62
N LEU A 152 0.70 -6.97 -2.65
CA LEU A 152 1.09 -8.31 -3.10
C LEU A 152 0.67 -9.42 -2.14
N ASN A 153 0.31 -9.09 -0.90
CA ASN A 153 0.06 -10.03 0.19
C ASN A 153 -1.40 -9.99 0.69
N GLY A 154 -2.31 -9.37 -0.06
CA GLY A 154 -3.74 -9.34 0.24
C GLY A 154 -4.15 -8.49 1.43
N ARG A 155 -3.26 -7.66 1.99
CA ARG A 155 -3.51 -6.85 3.20
C ARG A 155 -4.57 -5.77 3.01
N SER A 156 -4.86 -5.40 1.76
CA SER A 156 -5.86 -4.40 1.38
C SER A 156 -7.22 -4.98 0.98
N SER A 157 -7.44 -6.27 1.21
CA SER A 157 -8.73 -6.95 1.00
C SER A 157 -9.06 -7.90 2.15
N GLY A 158 -10.33 -8.29 2.25
CA GLY A 158 -10.75 -9.31 3.19
C GLY A 158 -12.24 -9.57 3.11
N ALA A 159 -12.61 -10.84 3.01
CA ALA A 159 -14.00 -11.26 3.07
C ALA A 159 -14.68 -10.72 4.33
N PHE A 160 -15.96 -10.37 4.21
CA PHE A 160 -16.84 -10.00 5.32
C PHE A 160 -16.36 -8.77 6.12
N SER A 161 -15.54 -7.94 5.49
CA SER A 161 -14.98 -6.73 6.11
C SER A 161 -15.72 -5.46 5.69
N LEU A 162 -15.45 -4.39 6.44
CA LEU A 162 -15.67 -3.01 6.03
C LEU A 162 -14.33 -2.42 5.58
N SER A 163 -14.21 -2.09 4.30
CA SER A 163 -13.02 -1.43 3.76
C SER A 163 -13.13 0.09 3.94
N ILE A 164 -12.04 0.71 4.37
CA ILE A 164 -11.88 2.16 4.39
C ILE A 164 -11.00 2.50 3.20
N TRP A 165 -11.63 3.05 2.16
CA TRP A 165 -10.96 3.43 0.93
C TRP A 165 -10.52 4.89 1.02
N THR A 166 -9.21 5.07 1.20
CA THR A 166 -8.59 6.38 1.45
C THR A 166 -8.27 7.14 0.18
N TYR A 167 -8.57 6.57 -0.99
CA TYR A 167 -8.23 7.11 -2.31
C TYR A 167 -8.69 8.55 -2.54
N HIS A 168 -9.74 9.04 -1.88
CA HIS A 168 -10.19 10.42 -2.09
C HIS A 168 -9.60 11.44 -1.10
N LEU A 169 -8.67 11.02 -0.22
CA LEU A 169 -7.83 11.93 0.57
C LEU A 169 -6.66 12.43 -0.28
N ARG A 170 -6.94 13.45 -1.11
CA ARG A 170 -6.08 13.90 -2.24
C ARG A 170 -5.31 15.19 -2.00
N ASN A 171 -5.22 15.68 -0.77
CA ASN A 171 -4.51 16.94 -0.50
C ASN A 171 -3.03 16.82 -0.93
N ILE A 172 -2.49 17.87 -1.55
CA ILE A 172 -1.06 18.05 -1.83
C ILE A 172 -0.73 19.53 -1.59
N GLU A 173 -0.02 19.80 -0.51
CA GLU A 173 0.38 21.15 -0.12
C GLU A 173 1.89 21.20 0.14
N PHE A 174 2.57 22.21 -0.41
CA PHE A 174 4.01 22.38 -0.23
C PHE A 174 4.28 23.47 0.81
N ASP A 175 5.17 23.16 1.74
CA ASP A 175 5.67 24.09 2.74
C ASP A 175 7.20 24.16 2.66
N THR A 176 7.74 25.33 2.35
CA THR A 176 9.19 25.53 2.23
C THR A 176 9.88 25.81 3.56
N HIS A 177 9.09 26.03 4.62
CA HIS A 177 9.55 26.41 5.95
C HIS A 177 8.77 25.65 7.04
N TRP A 178 8.50 24.37 6.79
CA TRP A 178 7.77 23.53 7.74
C TRP A 178 8.55 23.41 9.04
N THR A 179 7.97 23.88 10.14
CA THR A 179 8.67 23.97 11.44
C THR A 179 8.50 22.68 12.22
N HIS A 180 9.61 22.14 12.71
CA HIS A 180 9.60 20.96 13.57
C HIS A 180 8.83 21.23 14.88
N PRO A 181 7.88 20.37 15.27
CA PRO A 181 7.16 20.52 16.53
C PRO A 181 8.06 20.55 17.77
N SER A 182 9.22 19.86 17.72
CA SER A 182 10.16 19.78 18.85
C SER A 182 11.27 20.85 18.86
N SER A 183 11.41 21.67 17.81
CA SER A 183 12.53 22.63 17.69
C SER A 183 12.27 23.75 16.67
N ASP A 184 13.01 24.86 16.74
CA ASP A 184 12.91 25.97 15.77
C ASP A 184 13.52 25.65 14.38
N LYS A 185 13.82 24.38 14.07
CA LYS A 185 14.34 23.97 12.75
C LYS A 185 13.21 23.92 11.73
N THR A 186 13.51 24.34 10.51
CA THR A 186 12.57 24.29 9.38
C THR A 186 13.07 23.38 8.27
N GLU A 187 12.15 22.68 7.61
CA GLU A 187 12.42 21.80 6.47
C GLU A 187 11.58 22.18 5.25
N ASN A 188 12.02 21.76 4.06
CA ASN A 188 11.16 21.78 2.88
C ASN A 188 10.30 20.50 2.90
N ALA A 189 9.00 20.64 3.10
CA ALA A 189 8.09 19.53 3.24
C ALA A 189 6.95 19.58 2.22
N VAL A 190 6.30 18.42 2.05
CA VAL A 190 5.02 18.30 1.37
C VAL A 190 4.04 17.57 2.28
N ILE A 191 2.86 18.14 2.44
CA ILE A 191 1.73 17.62 3.21
C ILE A 191 0.81 16.90 2.22
N LEU A 192 0.58 15.63 2.46
CA LEU A 192 -0.05 14.71 1.51
C LEU A 192 -1.17 13.94 2.18
N GLY A 193 -2.37 14.00 1.61
CA GLY A 193 -3.41 13.04 1.92
C GLY A 193 -2.97 11.62 1.54
N SER A 194 -3.33 10.62 2.34
CA SER A 194 -2.87 9.24 2.17
C SER A 194 -3.36 8.57 0.88
N GLY A 195 -4.36 9.16 0.23
CA GLY A 195 -4.98 8.66 -1.00
C GLY A 195 -4.19 8.92 -2.27
N ASN A 196 -3.18 9.79 -2.23
CA ASN A 196 -2.35 10.11 -3.39
C ASN A 196 -1.57 8.89 -3.94
N THR A 197 -1.06 9.03 -5.16
CA THR A 197 -0.11 8.07 -5.76
C THR A 197 1.24 8.73 -6.01
N TRP A 198 2.32 7.95 -6.09
CA TRP A 198 3.65 8.51 -6.30
C TRP A 198 3.78 9.30 -7.60
N GLY A 199 3.08 8.90 -8.66
CA GLY A 199 3.09 9.61 -9.94
C GLY A 199 2.49 11.01 -9.83
N GLU A 200 1.43 11.18 -9.05
CA GLU A 200 0.82 12.49 -8.80
C GLU A 200 1.73 13.38 -7.95
N VAL A 201 2.25 12.82 -6.85
CA VAL A 201 3.15 13.54 -5.93
C VAL A 201 4.42 14.00 -6.62
N LEU A 202 5.08 13.12 -7.40
CA LEU A 202 6.29 13.47 -8.14
C LEU A 202 6.04 14.55 -9.19
N LYS A 203 4.93 14.48 -9.93
CA LYS A 203 4.54 15.52 -10.90
C LYS A 203 4.28 16.86 -10.23
N ALA A 204 3.70 16.86 -9.02
CA ALA A 204 3.48 18.08 -8.25
C ALA A 204 4.80 18.65 -7.71
N ALA A 205 5.66 17.80 -7.12
CA ALA A 205 6.94 18.20 -6.53
C ALA A 205 7.92 18.74 -7.57
N ALA A 206 7.97 18.13 -8.77
CA ALA A 206 8.87 18.58 -9.83
C ALA A 206 8.61 20.04 -10.24
N LYS A 207 7.37 20.53 -10.13
CA LYS A 207 7.01 21.93 -10.43
C LYS A 207 7.61 22.93 -9.45
N THR A 208 8.05 22.48 -8.28
CA THR A 208 8.68 23.31 -7.25
C THR A 208 10.21 23.15 -7.24
N GLY A 209 10.78 22.47 -8.23
CA GLY A 209 12.22 22.15 -8.27
C GLY A 209 12.65 21.13 -7.22
N ARG A 210 11.69 20.37 -6.68
CA ARG A 210 11.87 19.42 -5.59
C ARG A 210 11.41 18.02 -6.00
N THR A 211 11.73 17.03 -5.18
CA THR A 211 11.20 15.68 -5.31
C THR A 211 11.05 15.04 -3.93
N VAL A 212 10.40 13.89 -3.88
CA VAL A 212 10.27 13.04 -2.68
C VAL A 212 10.91 11.68 -2.94
N ILE A 213 11.19 10.93 -1.87
CA ILE A 213 11.65 9.55 -1.99
C ILE A 213 10.44 8.63 -2.16
N SER A 214 10.28 8.12 -3.39
CA SER A 214 9.13 7.32 -3.84
C SER A 214 9.57 6.01 -4.48
N GLY A 215 8.59 5.20 -4.88
CA GLY A 215 8.79 4.05 -5.75
C GLY A 215 8.91 4.43 -7.23
N GLN A 216 9.22 3.44 -8.08
CA GLN A 216 9.32 3.61 -9.53
C GLN A 216 7.94 3.56 -10.23
N ASP A 217 7.03 2.72 -9.74
CA ASP A 217 5.67 2.64 -10.27
C ASP A 217 4.83 3.82 -9.72
N GLY A 218 4.41 4.70 -10.64
CA GLY A 218 3.65 5.90 -10.29
C GLY A 218 2.25 5.63 -9.75
N THR A 219 1.73 4.41 -9.89
CA THR A 219 0.37 4.02 -9.48
C THR A 219 0.33 3.49 -8.04
N VAL A 220 1.50 3.27 -7.42
CA VAL A 220 1.63 2.86 -6.02
C VAL A 220 1.25 4.02 -5.09
N GLY A 221 0.48 3.71 -4.04
CA GLY A 221 0.02 4.67 -3.04
C GLY A 221 0.98 4.83 -1.86
N LEU A 222 0.80 5.90 -1.09
CA LEU A 222 1.70 6.29 0.01
C LEU A 222 1.71 5.26 1.14
N GLY A 223 0.54 4.88 1.65
CA GLY A 223 0.40 4.19 2.93
C GLY A 223 1.21 2.90 3.04
N GLY A 224 0.84 1.88 2.24
CA GLY A 224 1.51 0.57 2.27
C GLY A 224 3.01 0.63 1.94
N PHE A 225 3.38 1.55 1.05
CA PHE A 225 4.76 1.73 0.60
C PHE A 225 5.65 2.33 1.69
N ILE A 226 5.24 3.46 2.28
CA ILE A 226 5.95 4.10 3.40
C ILE A 226 5.99 3.15 4.60
N GLY A 227 4.84 2.57 4.96
CA GLY A 227 4.73 1.66 6.11
C GLY A 227 5.63 0.42 5.98
N GLY A 228 5.97 -0.01 4.76
CA GLY A 228 6.89 -1.11 4.49
C GLY A 228 8.36 -0.70 4.27
N GLY A 229 8.71 0.58 4.47
CA GLY A 229 10.03 1.13 4.18
C GLY A 229 10.02 1.99 2.92
N GLY A 230 9.75 1.38 1.77
CA GLY A 230 9.60 2.08 0.48
C GLY A 230 10.94 2.41 -0.19
N HIS A 231 11.36 1.56 -1.12
CA HIS A 231 12.57 1.75 -1.92
C HIS A 231 12.26 2.34 -3.29
N GLY A 232 13.23 3.03 -3.88
CA GLY A 232 13.13 3.47 -5.26
C GLY A 232 14.38 4.20 -5.75
N PRO A 233 14.28 4.94 -6.85
CA PRO A 233 15.45 5.40 -7.59
C PRO A 233 16.42 6.28 -6.80
N LEU A 234 15.92 7.02 -5.82
CA LEU A 234 16.71 7.94 -5.00
C LEU A 234 17.14 7.33 -3.65
N SER A 235 16.78 6.08 -3.36
CA SER A 235 16.95 5.53 -2.00
C SER A 235 18.40 5.40 -1.56
N SER A 236 19.30 4.97 -2.45
CA SER A 236 20.75 4.88 -2.12
C SER A 236 21.39 6.25 -1.84
N HIS A 237 20.72 7.35 -2.18
CA HIS A 237 21.25 8.70 -2.00
C HIS A 237 20.70 9.40 -0.75
N HIS A 238 19.47 9.08 -0.36
CA HIS A 238 18.72 9.83 0.65
C HIS A 238 18.10 8.98 1.77
N GLY A 239 18.03 7.65 1.62
CA GLY A 239 17.32 6.75 2.54
C GLY A 239 16.04 6.18 1.93
N LEU A 240 15.29 5.40 2.71
CA LEU A 240 13.98 4.88 2.29
C LEU A 240 12.89 5.95 2.44
N SER A 241 11.73 5.74 1.82
CA SER A 241 10.59 6.68 1.93
C SER A 241 10.15 6.89 3.39
N ALA A 242 10.17 5.83 4.20
CA ALA A 242 9.94 5.87 5.64
C ALA A 242 10.92 6.79 6.38
N ASP A 243 12.14 7.00 5.90
CA ASP A 243 13.12 7.86 6.56
C ASP A 243 12.76 9.35 6.48
N HIS A 244 11.91 9.71 5.51
CA HIS A 244 11.51 11.09 5.23
C HIS A 244 10.15 11.48 5.82
N VAL A 245 9.52 10.62 6.62
CA VAL A 245 8.28 10.97 7.33
C VAL A 245 8.61 11.88 8.52
N LEU A 246 8.20 13.14 8.43
CA LEU A 246 8.34 14.13 9.50
C LEU A 246 7.17 14.04 10.49
N GLN A 247 5.96 13.82 9.97
CA GLN A 247 4.73 13.71 10.75
C GLN A 247 3.70 12.82 10.02
N ALA A 248 2.83 12.18 10.78
CA ALA A 248 1.66 11.47 10.26
C ALA A 248 0.42 11.81 11.09
N THR A 249 -0.72 11.99 10.42
CA THR A 249 -2.03 12.07 11.07
C THR A 249 -2.70 10.70 10.97
N VAL A 250 -3.08 10.13 12.11
CA VAL A 250 -3.46 8.72 12.27
C VAL A 250 -4.79 8.61 12.98
N VAL A 251 -5.69 7.78 12.46
CA VAL A 251 -6.95 7.42 13.12
C VAL A 251 -6.78 6.07 13.83
N THR A 252 -7.07 6.04 15.14
CA THR A 252 -7.01 4.82 15.96
C THR A 252 -8.28 3.96 15.81
N THR A 253 -8.25 2.75 16.34
CA THR A 253 -9.41 1.84 16.38
C THR A 253 -10.60 2.41 17.15
N GLU A 254 -10.36 3.33 18.07
CA GLU A 254 -11.35 4.02 18.89
C GLU A 254 -11.92 5.27 18.19
N GLY A 255 -11.39 5.60 17.01
CA GLY A 255 -11.72 6.79 16.23
C GLY A 255 -11.07 8.07 16.75
N GLU A 256 -9.99 7.97 17.51
CA GLU A 256 -9.20 9.14 17.90
C GLU A 256 -8.30 9.56 16.74
N ILE A 257 -8.16 10.88 16.55
CA ILE A 257 -7.26 11.46 15.54
C ILE A 257 -6.00 11.89 16.28
N LEU A 258 -4.91 11.18 16.03
CA LEU A 258 -3.60 11.44 16.62
C LEU A 258 -2.67 12.07 15.59
N VAL A 259 -1.79 12.92 16.07
CA VAL A 259 -0.65 13.41 15.30
C VAL A 259 0.61 12.75 15.86
N ALA A 260 1.33 12.01 15.03
CA ALA A 260 2.59 11.38 15.37
C ALA A 260 3.74 12.15 14.72
N ASN A 261 4.61 12.73 15.54
CA ASN A 261 5.76 13.54 15.11
C ASN A 261 6.91 13.44 16.12
N ASP A 262 7.90 14.32 16.00
CA ASP A 262 9.07 14.35 16.88
C ASP A 262 8.80 14.90 18.29
N ALA A 263 7.60 15.41 18.59
CA ALA A 263 7.21 15.94 19.90
C ALA A 263 6.11 15.11 20.62
N GLN A 264 5.29 14.37 19.87
CA GLN A 264 4.16 13.59 20.42
C GLN A 264 3.94 12.28 19.64
N ASN A 265 3.48 11.23 20.33
CA ASN A 265 3.26 9.89 19.79
C ASN A 265 4.47 9.37 18.99
N GLN A 266 5.67 9.55 19.54
CA GLN A 266 6.95 9.23 18.88
C GLN A 266 7.13 7.73 18.61
N ASP A 267 6.59 6.90 19.49
CA ASP A 267 6.50 5.45 19.32
C ASP A 267 5.62 5.05 18.13
N LEU A 268 4.49 5.74 17.95
CA LEU A 268 3.63 5.57 16.78
C LEU A 268 4.33 6.05 15.49
N LEU A 269 5.04 7.19 15.52
CA LEU A 269 5.83 7.65 14.38
C LEU A 269 6.90 6.61 14.01
N TRP A 270 7.62 6.09 15.01
CA TRP A 270 8.62 5.03 14.81
C TRP A 270 8.01 3.79 14.16
N ALA A 271 6.84 3.34 14.62
CA ALA A 271 6.15 2.18 14.06
C ALA A 271 5.69 2.40 12.61
N ILE A 272 5.21 3.61 12.27
CA ILE A 272 4.79 3.96 10.90
C ILE A 272 5.97 4.00 9.93
N ARG A 273 7.17 4.32 10.42
CA ARG A 273 8.41 4.39 9.63
C ARG A 273 9.05 3.02 9.40
N GLY A 274 8.27 2.07 8.85
CA GLY A 274 8.76 0.76 8.40
C GLY A 274 8.29 -0.46 9.19
N GLY A 275 7.48 -0.29 10.24
CA GLY A 275 6.94 -1.40 11.05
C GLY A 275 5.83 -2.21 10.37
N GLY A 276 5.44 -1.84 9.15
CA GLY A 276 4.39 -2.48 8.37
C GLY A 276 3.07 -1.68 8.38
N PRO A 277 2.32 -1.68 7.26
CA PRO A 277 1.05 -0.97 7.16
C PRO A 277 -0.12 -1.73 7.81
N GLY A 278 -1.16 -1.00 8.20
CA GLY A 278 -2.45 -1.57 8.62
C GLY A 278 -2.49 -2.13 10.04
N LEU A 279 -1.47 -1.86 10.87
CA LEU A 279 -1.35 -2.37 12.24
C LEU A 279 -1.52 -1.30 13.32
N TYR A 280 -1.01 -0.09 13.06
CA TYR A 280 -0.85 0.95 14.09
C TYR A 280 -1.91 2.07 14.00
N GLY A 281 -2.94 1.86 13.19
CA GLY A 281 -3.96 2.86 12.86
C GLY A 281 -4.03 3.17 11.37
N ILE A 282 -4.95 4.04 11.00
CA ILE A 282 -5.20 4.45 9.61
C ILE A 282 -4.53 5.80 9.40
N VAL A 283 -3.42 5.80 8.67
CA VAL A 283 -2.77 7.07 8.31
C VAL A 283 -3.60 7.76 7.23
N VAL A 284 -4.05 8.98 7.51
CA VAL A 284 -4.88 9.80 6.61
C VAL A 284 -4.08 10.93 5.95
N GLU A 285 -2.96 11.33 6.55
CA GLU A 285 -2.07 12.37 6.04
C GLU A 285 -0.63 12.08 6.45
N TYR A 286 0.30 12.41 5.56
CA TYR A 286 1.74 12.41 5.79
C TYR A 286 2.30 13.81 5.57
N VAL A 287 3.24 14.21 6.41
CA VAL A 287 4.18 15.30 6.11
C VAL A 287 5.52 14.65 5.78
N LEU A 288 5.97 14.82 4.53
CA LEU A 288 7.21 14.24 4.03
C LEU A 288 8.24 15.33 3.79
N GLN A 289 9.48 15.09 4.19
CA GLN A 289 10.61 15.89 3.76
C GLN A 289 10.81 15.73 2.25
N THR A 290 11.12 16.83 1.59
CA THR A 290 11.47 16.87 0.16
C THR A 290 12.98 17.07 -0.02
N VAL A 291 13.51 16.62 -1.15
CA VAL A 291 14.91 16.80 -1.54
C VAL A 291 15.00 17.61 -2.84
N PRO A 292 16.18 18.20 -3.19
CA PRO A 292 16.31 18.88 -4.47
C PRO A 292 16.05 17.91 -5.63
N LEU A 293 15.34 18.38 -6.67
CA LEU A 293 15.23 17.61 -7.90
C LEU A 293 16.61 17.52 -8.57
N PRO A 294 17.09 16.32 -8.95
CA PRO A 294 18.33 16.20 -9.72
C PRO A 294 18.26 16.97 -11.04
N GLU A 295 19.34 17.65 -11.40
CA GLU A 295 19.47 18.41 -12.65
C GLU A 295 19.50 17.50 -13.88
N ASN A 296 20.09 16.31 -13.72
CA ASN A 296 20.16 15.30 -14.78
C ASN A 296 20.30 13.88 -14.20
N VAL A 297 20.02 12.90 -15.05
CA VAL A 297 20.24 11.47 -14.81
C VAL A 297 21.02 10.91 -16.00
N VAL A 298 22.10 10.21 -15.74
CA VAL A 298 22.85 9.44 -16.75
C VAL A 298 22.58 7.97 -16.51
N MET A 299 22.11 7.27 -17.55
CA MET A 299 21.74 5.86 -17.49
C MET A 299 22.62 5.01 -18.41
N GLY A 300 22.84 3.75 -18.03
CA GLY A 300 23.54 2.75 -18.82
C GLY A 300 22.95 1.37 -18.60
N THR A 301 23.04 0.52 -19.62
CA THR A 301 22.58 -0.87 -19.55
C THR A 301 23.78 -1.80 -19.55
N LEU A 302 23.84 -2.69 -18.56
CA LEU A 302 24.73 -3.84 -18.54
C LEU A 302 23.91 -5.08 -18.89
N SER A 303 24.29 -5.76 -19.97
CA SER A 303 23.66 -7.02 -20.38
C SER A 303 24.70 -8.13 -20.45
N MET A 304 24.34 -9.29 -19.93
CA MET A 304 25.14 -10.51 -19.94
C MET A 304 24.26 -11.65 -20.42
N SER A 305 24.76 -12.39 -21.41
CA SER A 305 24.07 -13.53 -22.00
C SER A 305 25.09 -14.61 -22.37
N THR A 306 24.69 -15.88 -22.36
CA THR A 306 25.53 -16.95 -22.87
C THR A 306 25.68 -16.81 -24.39
N ILE A 307 26.91 -16.83 -24.89
CA ILE A 307 27.18 -16.92 -26.33
C ILE A 307 26.82 -18.35 -26.77
N GLN A 308 26.12 -18.50 -27.88
CA GLN A 308 25.55 -19.77 -28.38
C GLN A 308 26.43 -21.03 -28.18
N ASN A 309 25.76 -22.17 -27.96
CA ASN A 309 26.22 -23.47 -27.46
C ASN A 309 26.07 -23.61 -25.94
N GLN A 310 24.89 -24.12 -25.55
CA GLN A 310 24.45 -24.54 -24.22
C GLN A 310 25.32 -25.69 -23.67
N THR A 311 26.62 -25.43 -23.53
CA THR A 311 27.54 -26.34 -22.87
C THR A 311 27.42 -26.14 -21.36
N SER A 312 27.71 -27.20 -20.59
CA SER A 312 27.80 -27.10 -19.13
C SER A 312 28.84 -26.05 -18.70
N ALA A 313 29.91 -25.84 -19.47
CA ALA A 313 30.91 -24.82 -19.22
C ALA A 313 30.34 -23.40 -19.38
N ALA A 314 29.70 -23.08 -20.51
CA ALA A 314 29.07 -21.77 -20.72
C ALA A 314 27.98 -21.46 -19.67
N THR A 315 27.24 -22.48 -19.26
CA THR A 315 26.27 -22.38 -18.16
C THR A 315 26.96 -21.99 -16.86
N GLN A 316 28.03 -22.68 -16.48
CA GLN A 316 28.81 -22.39 -15.26
C GLN A 316 29.48 -21.02 -15.31
N ASP A 317 30.00 -20.62 -16.47
CA ASP A 317 30.64 -19.31 -16.67
C ASP A 317 29.64 -18.17 -16.50
N SER A 318 28.39 -18.33 -16.97
CA SER A 318 27.33 -17.32 -16.77
C SER A 318 27.00 -17.09 -15.29
N TRP A 319 26.96 -18.17 -14.49
CA TRP A 319 26.75 -18.07 -13.05
C TRP A 319 27.95 -17.46 -12.33
N THR A 320 29.16 -17.78 -12.78
CA THR A 320 30.39 -17.19 -12.24
C THR A 320 30.43 -15.68 -12.50
N ALA A 321 30.07 -15.26 -13.71
CA ALA A 321 29.99 -13.85 -14.08
C ALA A 321 28.86 -13.11 -13.33
N PHE A 322 27.69 -13.76 -13.13
CA PHE A 322 26.63 -13.21 -12.28
C PHE A 322 27.11 -13.01 -10.84
N ALA A 323 27.78 -14.00 -10.25
CA ALA A 323 28.31 -13.90 -8.89
C ALA A 323 29.34 -12.77 -8.77
N ALA A 324 30.24 -12.63 -9.75
CA ALA A 324 31.20 -11.54 -9.81
C ALA A 324 30.49 -10.18 -9.88
N PHE A 325 29.49 -10.02 -10.75
CA PHE A 325 28.70 -8.80 -10.84
C PHE A 325 28.00 -8.48 -9.52
N VAL A 326 27.27 -9.42 -8.92
CA VAL A 326 26.57 -9.20 -7.65
C VAL A 326 27.56 -8.81 -6.53
N SER A 327 28.76 -9.39 -6.52
CA SER A 327 29.79 -9.04 -5.54
C SER A 327 30.33 -7.61 -5.68
N SER A 328 30.20 -7.00 -6.87
CA SER A 328 30.61 -5.62 -7.14
C SER A 328 29.55 -4.56 -6.82
N ILE A 329 28.29 -4.99 -6.57
CA ILE A 329 27.17 -4.07 -6.32
C ILE A 329 27.45 -3.11 -5.14
N PRO A 330 28.03 -3.56 -4.01
CA PRO A 330 28.38 -2.63 -2.92
C PRO A 330 29.32 -1.50 -3.36
N ASP A 331 30.38 -1.83 -4.12
CA ASP A 331 31.33 -0.83 -4.61
C ASP A 331 30.65 0.16 -5.57
N LEU A 332 29.78 -0.34 -6.46
CA LEU A 332 28.96 0.53 -7.32
C LEU A 332 28.07 1.47 -6.49
N MET A 333 27.40 0.95 -5.47
CA MET A 333 26.54 1.75 -4.59
C MET A 333 27.32 2.80 -3.82
N ASP A 334 28.53 2.49 -3.35
CA ASP A 334 29.44 3.43 -2.67
C ASP A 334 29.87 4.57 -3.60
N THR A 335 29.98 4.31 -4.91
CA THR A 335 30.19 5.34 -5.94
C THR A 335 28.91 6.08 -6.36
N ARG A 336 27.80 5.88 -5.64
CA ARG A 336 26.49 6.49 -5.92
C ARG A 336 25.84 6.00 -7.22
N VAL A 337 26.29 4.88 -7.78
CA VAL A 337 25.57 4.19 -8.85
C VAL A 337 24.43 3.39 -8.24
N THR A 338 23.24 3.53 -8.81
CA THR A 338 22.06 2.78 -8.39
C THR A 338 21.39 2.17 -9.61
N GLY A 339 20.47 1.24 -9.40
CA GLY A 339 19.98 0.42 -10.50
C GLY A 339 18.87 -0.54 -10.14
N TYR A 340 18.30 -1.13 -11.17
CA TYR A 340 17.51 -2.35 -11.08
C TYR A 340 17.88 -3.27 -12.23
N GLY A 341 17.55 -4.55 -12.12
CA GLY A 341 17.67 -5.45 -13.25
C GLY A 341 16.96 -6.76 -13.04
N PHE A 342 16.99 -7.56 -14.10
CA PHE A 342 16.32 -8.83 -14.18
C PHE A 342 17.34 -9.91 -14.55
N GLY A 343 17.34 -10.98 -13.77
CA GLY A 343 18.02 -12.23 -14.10
C GLY A 343 17.00 -13.26 -14.55
N VAL A 344 17.21 -13.88 -15.70
CA VAL A 344 16.38 -14.97 -16.20
C VAL A 344 17.24 -16.21 -16.33
N THR A 345 16.73 -17.33 -15.85
CA THR A 345 17.35 -18.65 -16.00
C THR A 345 16.34 -19.57 -16.67
N GLN A 346 16.83 -20.47 -17.53
CA GLN A 346 16.07 -21.61 -18.02
C GLN A 346 16.86 -22.88 -17.80
N GLU A 347 16.16 -24.02 -17.82
CA GLU A 347 16.79 -25.33 -17.72
C GLU A 347 17.86 -25.47 -18.81
N ASN A 348 19.11 -25.77 -18.39
CA ASN A 348 20.29 -25.91 -19.26
C ASN A 348 20.78 -24.64 -19.98
N MET A 349 20.35 -23.43 -19.61
CA MET A 349 20.77 -22.18 -20.27
C MET A 349 21.59 -21.20 -19.41
N GLY A 350 21.90 -21.54 -18.15
CA GLY A 350 22.59 -20.60 -17.25
C GLY A 350 21.73 -19.39 -16.89
N ILE A 351 22.36 -18.25 -16.61
CA ILE A 351 21.69 -16.99 -16.27
C ILE A 351 21.98 -15.91 -17.31
N GLU A 352 20.91 -15.27 -17.78
CA GLU A 352 20.97 -14.03 -18.55
C GLU A 352 20.59 -12.87 -17.63
N LEU A 353 21.35 -11.78 -17.69
CA LEU A 353 21.18 -10.62 -16.84
C LEU A 353 21.02 -9.37 -17.69
N THR A 354 20.05 -8.52 -17.35
CA THR A 354 19.97 -7.15 -17.84
C THR A 354 19.79 -6.20 -16.67
N MET A 355 20.75 -5.31 -16.47
CA MET A 355 20.74 -4.27 -15.45
C MET A 355 20.63 -2.90 -16.11
N THR A 356 19.72 -2.07 -15.61
CA THR A 356 19.71 -0.63 -15.88
C THR A 356 20.31 0.07 -14.67
N LEU A 357 21.44 0.73 -14.88
CA LEU A 357 22.19 1.46 -13.86
C LEU A 357 22.15 2.95 -14.19
N TRP A 358 22.15 3.80 -13.17
CA TRP A 358 22.18 5.24 -13.34
C TRP A 358 22.86 5.97 -12.19
N ALA A 359 23.20 7.22 -12.46
CA ALA A 359 23.71 8.17 -11.50
C ALA A 359 23.11 9.56 -11.76
N TYR A 360 23.03 10.37 -10.71
CA TYR A 360 22.42 11.70 -10.72
C TYR A 360 23.48 12.80 -10.82
N ASN A 361 23.12 13.94 -11.41
CA ASN A 361 23.94 15.15 -11.45
C ASN A 361 25.37 14.90 -11.98
N THR A 362 25.50 14.12 -13.06
CA THR A 362 26.79 13.68 -13.59
C THR A 362 26.81 13.74 -15.12
N THR A 363 27.92 13.28 -15.73
CA THR A 363 28.05 13.20 -17.19
C THR A 363 28.33 11.76 -17.61
N SER A 364 28.03 11.41 -18.86
CA SER A 364 28.36 10.09 -19.41
C SER A 364 29.86 9.77 -19.34
N ALA A 365 30.72 10.79 -19.49
CA ALA A 365 32.17 10.65 -19.38
C ALA A 365 32.63 10.29 -17.96
N ALA A 366 31.96 10.81 -16.93
CA ALA A 366 32.25 10.48 -15.53
C ALA A 366 31.58 9.18 -15.08
N PHE A 367 30.42 8.84 -15.63
CA PHE A 367 29.67 7.63 -15.29
C PHE A 367 30.28 6.36 -15.88
N LYS A 368 30.76 6.42 -17.14
CA LYS A 368 31.27 5.24 -17.85
C LYS A 368 32.41 4.51 -17.12
N PRO A 369 33.44 5.18 -16.57
CA PRO A 369 34.52 4.50 -15.86
C PRO A 369 34.05 3.74 -14.60
N LEU A 370 32.99 4.21 -13.94
CA LEU A 370 32.41 3.54 -12.76
C LEU A 370 31.82 2.17 -13.10
N LEU A 371 31.36 1.99 -14.34
CA LEU A 371 30.83 0.71 -14.82
C LEU A 371 31.93 -0.22 -15.36
N GLU A 372 33.06 0.33 -15.78
CA GLU A 372 34.19 -0.44 -16.32
C GLU A 372 35.04 -1.08 -15.22
N SER A 373 35.08 -0.51 -14.01
CA SER A 373 35.78 -1.08 -12.84
C SER A 373 35.16 -2.39 -12.31
N VAL A 374 33.99 -2.76 -12.81
CA VAL A 374 33.25 -3.98 -12.45
C VAL A 374 33.54 -5.16 -13.39
N ARG A 375 34.31 -4.93 -14.47
CA ARG A 375 34.62 -5.95 -15.49
C ARG A 375 35.79 -6.86 -15.13
#